data_AF-A0A962VUC9-F1
#
_entry.id   AF-A0A962VUC9-F1
#
_cell.length_a   1.000
_cell.length_b   1.000
_cell.length_c   1.000
_cell.angle_alpha   90.00
_cell.angle_beta   90.00
_cell.angle_gamma   90.00
#
_symmetry.space_group_name_H-M   'P 1'
#
loop_
_entity.id
_entity.type
_entity.pdbx_description
1 polymer ?
#
loop_
_entity_poly.entity_id
_entity_poly.type
_entity_poly.pdbx_seq_one_letter_code
_entity_poly.pdbx_strand_id
1 'polypeptide(L)'
;NFFYTRTVPCELWHFDKGKPEERRDMVLMLDARNIYRKITKKIYDFSPEQLANLTAIVWLYRSQQARFLALVRDYVAAICQEAAAVPGELERFETTCKGLQIQFAELVERVKRLAALTPEQKQPLADGLAELAEARSAYDADRAALLVELADFRDRHAAALPETNEAQHAARHAFGPLADKIKGLVKQVDLLYKLAARCGQLAQELASVGEAAELHDRRLASKRLKQLDEERKEAVEQLKAAVYFHRQIVWLQERFPNAEMQAVPGLCKVVTRAEIAAADWSLTPGRYVGVAPPEVDEDFDFEQTLRDIHVELADLNREAIELAAKIQENFEELGV
;
A
#
# COMPACT_ATOMS: atom_id res chain seq x y z
N ASN A 1 -21.44 3.04 -8.00
CA ASN A 1 -22.81 3.25 -7.49
C ASN A 1 -23.00 2.50 -6.19
N PHE A 2 -23.56 3.17 -5.19
CA PHE A 2 -24.02 2.51 -3.95
C PHE A 2 -25.35 1.76 -4.14
N PHE A 3 -26.15 2.11 -5.15
CA PHE A 3 -27.41 1.42 -5.46
C PHE A 3 -27.25 0.50 -6.66
N TYR A 4 -27.78 -0.71 -6.55
CA TYR A 4 -27.68 -1.77 -7.57
C TYR A 4 -28.38 -1.43 -8.89
N THR A 5 -29.46 -0.65 -8.85
CA THR A 5 -30.37 -0.50 -10.00
C THR A 5 -30.34 0.89 -10.65
N ARG A 6 -29.73 1.90 -10.04
CA ARG A 6 -29.72 3.29 -10.56
C ARG A 6 -28.42 4.04 -10.24
N THR A 7 -27.96 4.80 -11.22
CA THR A 7 -26.87 5.78 -11.10
C THR A 7 -27.49 7.16 -10.86
N VAL A 8 -28.02 7.39 -9.66
CA VAL A 8 -28.55 8.71 -9.28
C VAL A 8 -27.88 9.18 -7.99
N PRO A 9 -27.59 10.48 -7.86
CA PRO A 9 -27.26 11.03 -6.55
C PRO A 9 -28.43 10.77 -5.61
N CYS A 10 -28.14 10.27 -4.41
CA CYS A 10 -29.13 10.09 -3.36
C CYS A 10 -28.79 11.00 -2.19
N GLU A 11 -29.82 11.39 -1.45
CA GLU A 11 -29.69 12.06 -0.16
C GLU A 11 -30.48 11.23 0.86
N LEU A 12 -29.86 10.91 2.00
CA LEU A 12 -30.49 10.12 3.05
C LEU A 12 -30.86 11.02 4.23
N TRP A 13 -32.16 11.05 4.56
CA TRP A 13 -32.72 11.86 5.63
C TRP A 13 -32.87 11.05 6.92
N HIS A 14 -32.20 11.49 7.97
CA HIS A 14 -32.34 10.89 9.30
C HIS A 14 -33.11 11.84 10.20
N PHE A 15 -34.35 11.49 10.53
CA PHE A 15 -35.19 12.29 11.41
C PHE A 15 -34.99 11.85 12.87
N ASP A 16 -34.52 12.78 13.70
CA ASP A 16 -34.29 12.55 15.13
C ASP A 16 -35.40 13.22 15.94
N LYS A 17 -36.37 12.42 16.40
CA LYS A 17 -37.53 12.88 17.19
C LYS A 17 -37.14 13.33 18.61
N GLY A 18 -35.96 12.93 19.08
CA GLY A 18 -35.46 13.21 20.43
C GLY A 18 -34.39 14.30 20.46
N LYS A 19 -34.34 15.19 19.46
CA LYS A 19 -33.36 16.29 19.47
C LYS A 19 -33.52 17.16 20.72
N PRO A 20 -32.43 17.41 21.48
CA PRO A 20 -32.47 18.35 22.60
C PRO A 20 -32.73 19.77 22.11
N GLU A 21 -33.17 20.63 23.01
CA GLU A 21 -33.58 22.01 22.71
C GLU A 21 -32.48 22.81 21.99
N GLU A 22 -31.24 22.69 22.46
CA GLU A 22 -30.05 23.33 21.88
C GLU A 22 -29.75 22.94 20.41
N ARG A 23 -30.28 21.81 19.93
CA ARG A 23 -30.10 21.32 18.55
C ARG A 23 -31.39 21.32 17.73
N ARG A 24 -32.50 21.84 18.27
CA ARG A 24 -33.83 21.71 17.66
C ARG A 24 -33.90 22.30 16.26
N ASP A 25 -33.28 23.47 16.05
CA ASP A 25 -33.22 24.17 14.76
C ASP A 25 -31.89 23.99 14.03
N MET A 26 -31.09 22.99 14.42
CA MET A 26 -29.81 22.66 13.82
C MET A 26 -29.89 21.37 13.00
N VAL A 27 -29.23 21.34 11.85
CA VAL A 27 -29.13 20.18 10.96
C VAL A 27 -27.67 19.96 10.61
N LEU A 28 -27.17 18.73 10.81
CA LEU A 28 -25.87 18.32 10.27
C LEU A 28 -26.01 18.01 8.77
N MET A 29 -25.33 18.78 7.94
CA MET A 29 -25.11 18.47 6.53
C MET A 29 -23.82 17.65 6.42
N LEU A 30 -23.91 16.47 5.80
CA LEU A 30 -22.79 15.55 5.58
C LEU A 30 -22.74 15.13 4.12
N ASP A 31 -21.65 15.48 3.45
CA ASP A 31 -21.38 15.18 2.05
C ASP A 31 -20.36 14.03 1.93
N ALA A 32 -20.88 12.82 1.77
CA ALA A 32 -20.06 11.61 1.66
C ALA A 32 -19.74 11.22 0.20
N ARG A 33 -20.00 12.09 -0.79
CA ARG A 33 -19.91 11.74 -2.23
C ARG A 33 -18.52 11.24 -2.66
N ASN A 34 -17.47 11.74 -2.01
CA ASN A 34 -16.08 11.40 -2.31
C ASN A 34 -15.50 10.33 -1.39
N ILE A 35 -16.30 9.78 -0.46
CA ILE A 35 -15.86 8.74 0.47
C ILE A 35 -16.47 7.44 -0.01
N TYR A 36 -15.66 6.56 -0.57
CA TYR A 36 -16.08 5.23 -0.98
C TYR A 36 -14.87 4.35 -1.23
N ARG A 37 -15.09 3.05 -1.29
CA ARG A 37 -14.17 2.13 -1.96
C ARG A 37 -14.85 1.55 -3.20
N LYS A 38 -14.03 1.30 -4.22
CA LYS A 38 -14.50 0.79 -5.50
C LYS A 38 -14.43 -0.73 -5.51
N ILE A 39 -15.59 -1.40 -5.43
CA ILE A 39 -15.67 -2.86 -5.50
C ILE A 39 -15.62 -3.35 -6.95
N THR A 40 -16.34 -2.68 -7.84
CA THR A 40 -16.26 -2.95 -9.29
C THR A 40 -16.27 -1.64 -10.07
N LYS A 41 -16.13 -1.71 -11.40
CA LYS A 41 -16.32 -0.53 -12.27
C LYS A 41 -17.67 0.19 -12.04
N LYS A 42 -18.68 -0.49 -11.52
CA LYS A 42 -20.05 0.03 -11.35
C LYS A 42 -20.53 0.08 -9.89
N ILE A 43 -19.91 -0.68 -8.98
CA ILE A 43 -20.37 -0.83 -7.59
C ILE A 43 -19.36 -0.21 -6.64
N TYR A 44 -19.86 0.66 -5.76
CA TYR A 44 -19.13 1.29 -4.67
C TYR A 44 -19.80 0.92 -3.36
N ASP A 45 -19.02 0.76 -2.31
CA ASP A 45 -19.52 0.64 -0.94
C ASP A 45 -18.61 1.46 0.01
N PHE A 46 -18.94 1.44 1.30
CA PHE A 46 -18.05 1.96 2.34
C PHE A 46 -17.25 0.80 2.91
N SER A 47 -15.95 1.00 3.16
CA SER A 47 -15.26 0.12 4.09
C SER A 47 -15.87 0.25 5.50
N PRO A 48 -15.71 -0.75 6.37
CA PRO A 48 -16.12 -0.64 7.78
C PRO A 48 -15.62 0.65 8.46
N GLU A 49 -14.37 1.04 8.17
CA GLU A 49 -13.68 2.21 8.72
C GLU A 49 -14.21 3.50 8.12
N GLN A 50 -14.48 3.55 6.81
CA GLN A 50 -15.14 4.70 6.18
C GLN A 50 -16.52 4.94 6.81
N LEU A 51 -17.28 3.87 7.04
CA LEU A 51 -18.57 3.97 7.71
C LEU A 51 -18.43 4.41 9.17
N ALA A 52 -17.47 3.85 9.91
CA ALA A 52 -17.18 4.23 11.29
C ALA A 52 -16.78 5.70 11.39
N ASN A 53 -15.94 6.18 10.47
CA ASN A 53 -15.49 7.57 10.41
C ASN A 53 -16.63 8.54 10.12
N LEU A 54 -17.51 8.22 9.16
CA LEU A 54 -18.73 9.00 8.90
C LEU A 54 -19.65 9.02 10.12
N THR A 55 -19.77 7.88 10.81
CA THR A 55 -20.57 7.75 12.02
C THR A 55 -19.99 8.59 13.16
N ALA A 56 -18.66 8.70 13.25
CA ALA A 56 -17.97 9.52 14.24
C ALA A 56 -18.33 11.00 14.12
N ILE A 57 -18.53 11.52 12.90
CA ILE A 57 -19.01 12.90 12.67
C ILE A 57 -20.39 13.09 13.32
N VAL A 58 -21.28 12.10 13.18
CA VAL A 58 -22.61 12.15 13.80
C VAL A 58 -22.52 12.08 15.33
N TRP A 59 -21.56 11.32 15.89
CA TRP A 59 -21.29 11.31 17.33
C TRP A 59 -20.84 12.69 17.83
N LEU A 60 -19.91 13.34 17.12
CA LEU A 60 -19.45 14.68 17.46
C LEU A 60 -20.58 15.71 17.40
N TYR A 61 -21.42 15.67 16.37
CA TYR A 61 -22.62 16.52 16.29
C TYR A 61 -23.58 16.30 17.47
N ARG A 62 -23.60 15.09 18.04
CA ARG A 62 -24.40 14.74 19.22
C ARG A 62 -23.67 14.96 20.55
N SER A 63 -22.49 15.57 20.53
CA SER A 63 -21.63 15.80 21.70
C SER A 63 -21.17 14.50 22.38
N GLN A 64 -21.06 13.40 21.63
CA GLN A 64 -20.63 12.09 22.11
C GLN A 64 -19.11 11.89 21.92
N GLN A 65 -18.30 12.83 22.43
CA GLN A 65 -16.83 12.84 22.25
C GLN A 65 -16.17 11.52 22.70
N ALA A 66 -16.64 10.92 23.80
CA ALA A 66 -16.10 9.66 24.29
C ALA A 66 -16.13 8.52 23.24
N ARG A 67 -17.12 8.49 22.34
CA ARG A 67 -17.21 7.48 21.28
C ARG A 67 -16.21 7.73 20.16
N PHE A 68 -15.97 9.00 19.83
CA PHE A 68 -14.92 9.38 18.88
C PHE A 68 -13.54 8.95 19.41
N LEU A 69 -13.25 9.27 20.66
CA LEU A 69 -11.99 8.87 21.30
C LEU A 69 -11.86 7.35 21.38
N ALA A 70 -12.94 6.63 21.70
CA ALA A 70 -12.93 5.17 21.68
C ALA A 70 -12.61 4.59 20.30
N LEU A 71 -13.17 5.16 19.22
CA LEU A 71 -12.85 4.71 17.86
C LEU A 71 -11.38 4.92 17.50
N VAL A 72 -10.81 6.09 17.81
CA VAL A 72 -9.39 6.37 17.55
C VAL A 72 -8.50 5.43 18.37
N ARG A 73 -8.86 5.16 19.64
CA ARG A 73 -8.17 4.17 20.48
C ARG A 73 -8.20 2.78 19.84
N ASP A 74 -9.35 2.36 19.30
CA ASP A 74 -9.50 1.06 18.65
C ASP A 74 -8.67 0.98 17.36
N TYR A 75 -8.52 2.08 16.61
CA TYR A 75 -7.58 2.14 15.49
C TYR A 75 -6.12 2.03 15.93
N VAL A 76 -5.71 2.63 17.05
CA VAL A 76 -4.35 2.43 17.60
C VAL A 76 -4.14 0.96 17.99
N ALA A 77 -5.15 0.32 18.59
CA ALA A 77 -5.09 -1.11 18.91
C ALA A 77 -4.91 -1.97 17.65
N ALA A 78 -5.65 -1.64 16.58
CA ALA A 78 -5.51 -2.31 15.29
C ALA A 78 -4.10 -2.13 14.70
N ILE A 79 -3.52 -0.92 14.75
CA ILE A 79 -2.12 -0.70 14.35
C ILE A 79 -1.17 -1.65 15.11
N CYS A 80 -1.33 -1.77 16.44
CA CYS A 80 -0.49 -2.65 17.24
C CYS A 80 -0.66 -4.13 16.87
N GLN A 81 -1.89 -4.55 16.56
CA GLN A 81 -2.19 -5.92 16.11
C GLN A 81 -1.56 -6.22 14.75
N GLU A 82 -1.77 -5.35 13.76
CA GLU A 82 -1.21 -5.53 12.42
C GLU A 82 0.32 -5.48 12.43
N ALA A 83 0.90 -4.54 13.19
CA ALA A 83 2.35 -4.47 13.38
C ALA A 83 2.95 -5.74 14.01
N ALA A 84 2.17 -6.48 14.83
CA ALA A 84 2.64 -7.72 15.46
C ALA A 84 2.73 -8.88 14.45
N ALA A 85 1.96 -8.85 13.37
CA ALA A 85 1.95 -9.88 12.33
C ALA A 85 3.06 -9.69 11.28
N VAL A 86 3.56 -8.46 11.09
CA VAL A 86 4.59 -8.11 10.10
C VAL A 86 5.82 -9.04 10.13
N PRO A 87 6.46 -9.36 11.29
CA PRO A 87 7.67 -10.17 11.29
C PRO A 87 7.48 -11.55 10.67
N GLY A 88 6.34 -12.19 10.92
CA GLY A 88 6.06 -13.56 10.46
C GLY A 88 5.83 -13.62 8.95
N GLU A 89 5.12 -12.64 8.38
CA GLU A 89 4.89 -12.58 6.93
C GLU A 89 6.16 -12.21 6.16
N LEU A 90 6.99 -11.31 6.71
CA LEU A 90 8.31 -11.02 6.13
C LEU A 90 9.22 -12.25 6.14
N GLU A 91 9.27 -13.01 7.24
CA GLU A 91 10.12 -14.20 7.36
C GLU A 91 9.80 -15.27 6.30
N ARG A 92 8.52 -15.45 5.95
CA ARG A 92 8.10 -16.38 4.87
C ARG A 92 8.70 -15.97 3.53
N PHE A 93 8.47 -14.73 3.11
CA PHE A 93 9.02 -14.15 1.89
C PHE A 93 10.56 -14.22 1.87
N GLU A 94 11.19 -13.81 2.97
CA GLU A 94 12.65 -13.79 3.15
C GLU A 94 13.27 -15.18 2.96
N THR A 95 12.61 -16.21 3.50
CA THR A 95 13.05 -17.62 3.44
C THR A 95 13.04 -18.13 2.01
N THR A 96 11.93 -17.94 1.29
CA THR A 96 11.82 -18.37 -0.12
C THR A 96 12.79 -17.60 -1.01
N CYS A 97 12.92 -16.29 -0.82
CA CYS A 97 13.85 -15.44 -1.56
C CYS A 97 15.30 -15.92 -1.39
N LYS A 98 15.71 -16.20 -0.14
CA LYS A 98 17.05 -16.73 0.17
C LYS A 98 17.27 -18.10 -0.44
N GLY A 99 16.27 -18.98 -0.40
CA GLY A 99 16.34 -20.30 -1.03
C GLY A 99 16.57 -20.24 -2.54
N LEU A 100 15.91 -19.31 -3.23
CA LEU A 100 16.13 -19.04 -4.66
C LEU A 100 17.53 -18.47 -4.92
N GLN A 101 17.97 -17.51 -4.11
CA GLN A 101 19.31 -16.92 -4.24
C GLN A 101 20.42 -17.99 -4.12
N ILE A 102 20.31 -18.88 -3.13
CA ILE A 102 21.25 -20.01 -2.95
C ILE A 102 21.20 -20.93 -4.17
N GLN A 103 20.01 -21.31 -4.63
CA GLN A 103 19.84 -22.18 -5.80
C GLN A 103 20.48 -21.60 -7.06
N PHE A 104 20.32 -20.31 -7.32
CA PHE A 104 20.91 -19.64 -8.48
C PHE A 104 22.44 -19.47 -8.32
N ALA A 105 22.93 -19.19 -7.10
CA ALA A 105 24.37 -19.13 -6.84
C ALA A 105 25.05 -20.48 -7.07
N GLU A 106 24.42 -21.58 -6.65
CA GLU A 106 24.89 -22.94 -6.95
C GLU A 106 24.93 -23.22 -8.45
N LEU A 107 23.92 -22.75 -9.21
CA LEU A 107 23.92 -22.87 -10.67
C LEU A 107 25.10 -22.13 -11.30
N VAL A 108 25.36 -20.88 -10.88
CA VAL A 108 26.52 -20.10 -11.34
C VAL A 108 27.83 -20.87 -11.09
N GLU A 109 28.02 -21.44 -9.89
CA GLU A 109 29.22 -22.21 -9.58
C GLU A 109 29.37 -23.49 -10.41
N ARG A 110 28.27 -24.19 -10.70
CA ARG A 110 28.30 -25.39 -11.54
C ARG A 110 28.60 -25.03 -12.99
N VAL A 111 27.97 -23.98 -13.51
CA VAL A 111 28.11 -23.54 -14.90
C VAL A 111 29.49 -22.92 -15.19
N LYS A 112 30.14 -22.30 -14.20
CA LYS A 112 31.54 -21.82 -14.33
C LYS A 112 32.49 -22.90 -14.88
N ARG A 113 32.24 -24.17 -14.52
CA ARG A 113 33.08 -25.32 -14.89
C ARG A 113 32.79 -25.88 -16.29
N LEU A 114 31.73 -25.43 -16.95
CA LEU A 114 31.37 -25.88 -18.30
C LEU A 114 32.20 -25.13 -19.35
N ALA A 115 33.05 -25.84 -20.09
CA ALA A 115 33.84 -25.26 -21.17
C ALA A 115 32.99 -24.86 -22.40
N ALA A 116 31.81 -25.46 -22.55
CA ALA A 116 30.89 -25.22 -23.66
C ALA A 116 30.17 -23.86 -23.62
N LEU A 117 30.25 -23.13 -22.51
CA LEU A 117 29.60 -21.83 -22.32
C LEU A 117 30.63 -20.69 -22.29
N THR A 118 30.35 -19.64 -23.05
CA THR A 118 31.23 -18.46 -23.10
C THR A 118 31.09 -17.60 -21.84
N PRO A 119 32.08 -16.75 -21.52
CA PRO A 119 31.96 -15.79 -20.41
C PRO A 119 30.71 -14.91 -20.52
N GLU A 120 30.36 -14.47 -21.72
CA GLU A 120 29.22 -13.60 -22.01
C GLU A 120 27.88 -14.28 -21.69
N GLN A 121 27.81 -15.60 -21.83
CA GLN A 121 26.62 -16.37 -21.44
C GLN A 121 26.53 -16.55 -19.92
N LYS A 122 27.66 -16.62 -19.22
CA LYS A 122 27.73 -16.91 -17.77
C LYS A 122 27.54 -15.65 -16.91
N GLN A 123 28.04 -14.51 -17.39
CA GLN A 123 28.12 -13.27 -16.63
C GLN A 123 26.75 -12.70 -16.20
N PRO A 124 25.70 -12.69 -17.05
CA PRO A 124 24.44 -12.02 -16.71
C PRO A 124 23.77 -12.54 -15.43
N LEU A 125 23.74 -13.87 -15.23
CA LEU A 125 23.16 -14.45 -14.01
C LEU A 125 24.01 -14.11 -12.77
N ALA A 126 25.34 -14.08 -12.91
CA ALA A 126 26.22 -13.70 -11.82
C ALA A 126 26.03 -12.23 -11.40
N ASP A 127 25.90 -11.33 -12.38
CA ASP A 127 25.64 -9.91 -12.14
C ASP A 127 24.26 -9.69 -11.50
N GLY A 128 23.23 -10.37 -12.02
CA GLY A 128 21.87 -10.31 -11.44
C GLY A 128 21.82 -10.80 -9.99
N LEU A 129 22.60 -11.84 -9.66
CA LEU A 129 22.74 -12.32 -8.28
C LEU A 129 23.48 -11.34 -7.36
N ALA A 130 24.49 -10.64 -7.88
CA ALA A 130 25.20 -9.61 -7.14
C ALA A 130 24.27 -8.42 -6.83
N GLU A 131 23.49 -7.98 -7.81
CA GLU A 131 22.47 -6.94 -7.65
C GLU A 131 21.39 -7.33 -6.64
N LEU A 132 20.89 -8.57 -6.71
CA LEU A 132 19.95 -9.12 -5.72
C LEU A 132 20.57 -9.15 -4.31
N ALA A 133 21.84 -9.51 -4.18
CA ALA A 133 22.52 -9.55 -2.89
C ALA A 133 22.71 -8.14 -2.28
N GLU A 134 23.05 -7.16 -3.10
CA GLU A 134 23.17 -5.76 -2.68
C GLU A 134 21.82 -5.20 -2.21
N ALA A 135 20.75 -5.39 -3.01
CA ALA A 135 19.40 -5.01 -2.64
C ALA A 135 18.94 -5.70 -1.36
N ARG A 136 19.31 -6.99 -1.17
CA ARG A 136 18.99 -7.74 0.05
C ARG A 136 19.71 -7.19 1.27
N SER A 137 20.97 -6.77 1.14
CA SER A 137 21.71 -6.15 2.23
C SER A 137 21.08 -4.83 2.68
N ALA A 138 20.61 -4.01 1.74
CA ALA A 138 19.90 -2.77 2.06
C ALA A 138 18.57 -3.07 2.77
N TYR A 139 17.80 -4.02 2.23
CA TYR A 139 16.56 -4.48 2.84
C TYR A 139 16.75 -5.00 4.26
N ASP A 140 17.74 -5.87 4.50
CA ASP A 140 17.95 -6.48 5.81
C ASP A 140 18.25 -5.41 6.89
N ALA A 141 18.97 -4.35 6.54
CA ALA A 141 19.27 -3.24 7.44
C ALA A 141 17.99 -2.44 7.80
N ASP A 142 17.22 -2.03 6.79
CA ASP A 142 15.99 -1.26 6.99
C ASP A 142 14.91 -2.08 7.69
N ARG A 143 14.77 -3.36 7.31
CA ARG A 143 13.89 -4.34 7.94
C ARG A 143 14.23 -4.51 9.41
N ALA A 144 15.50 -4.66 9.77
CA ALA A 144 15.91 -4.82 11.16
C ALA A 144 15.55 -3.58 12.00
N ALA A 145 15.84 -2.37 11.49
CA ALA A 145 15.49 -1.12 12.16
C ALA A 145 13.97 -0.97 12.33
N LEU A 146 13.20 -1.22 11.27
CA LEU A 146 11.73 -1.09 11.31
C LEU A 146 11.11 -2.05 12.33
N LEU A 147 11.54 -3.31 12.39
CA LEU A 147 10.95 -4.26 13.33
C LEU A 147 11.20 -3.90 14.80
N VAL A 148 12.37 -3.33 15.11
CA VAL A 148 12.65 -2.81 16.46
C VAL A 148 11.70 -1.67 16.78
N GLU A 149 11.54 -0.71 15.87
CA GLU A 149 10.68 0.45 16.10
C GLU A 149 9.18 0.08 16.19
N LEU A 150 8.73 -0.88 15.39
CA LEU A 150 7.37 -1.42 15.49
C LEU A 150 7.15 -2.16 16.81
N ALA A 151 8.14 -2.91 17.28
CA ALA A 151 8.10 -3.55 18.59
C ALA A 151 8.02 -2.50 19.71
N ASP A 152 8.87 -1.47 19.67
CA ASP A 152 8.85 -0.38 20.64
C ASP A 152 7.50 0.36 20.66
N PHE A 153 6.93 0.65 19.49
CA PHE A 153 5.61 1.28 19.38
C PHE A 153 4.53 0.40 20.03
N ARG A 154 4.55 -0.90 19.73
CA ARG A 154 3.63 -1.87 20.34
C ARG A 154 3.80 -1.95 21.84
N ASP A 155 5.03 -2.04 22.34
CA ASP A 155 5.32 -2.21 23.76
C ASP A 155 4.88 -0.99 24.58
N ARG A 156 5.04 0.23 24.03
CA ARG A 156 4.51 1.46 24.63
C ARG A 156 2.97 1.45 24.79
N HIS A 157 2.27 0.73 23.91
CA HIS A 157 0.81 0.67 23.89
C HIS A 157 0.25 -0.69 24.35
N ALA A 158 1.11 -1.63 24.79
CA ALA A 158 0.71 -2.97 25.21
C ALA A 158 0.00 -2.98 26.57
N ALA A 159 0.39 -2.08 27.48
CA ALA A 159 -0.19 -2.00 28.83
C ALA A 159 -1.45 -1.13 28.88
N ALA A 160 -1.48 -0.03 28.12
CA ALA A 160 -2.61 0.89 28.06
C ALA A 160 -2.66 1.59 26.70
N LEU A 161 -3.83 1.55 26.06
CA LEU A 161 -4.11 2.29 24.84
C LEU A 161 -4.36 3.77 25.18
N PRO A 162 -4.08 4.71 24.25
CA PRO A 162 -4.29 6.13 24.50
C PRO A 162 -5.79 6.47 24.56
N GLU A 163 -6.24 6.92 25.74
CA GLU A 163 -7.65 7.26 25.98
C GLU A 163 -7.98 8.75 25.79
N THR A 164 -7.00 9.63 25.94
CA THR A 164 -7.18 11.09 25.80
C THR A 164 -6.83 11.55 24.39
N ASN A 165 -7.46 12.63 23.94
CA ASN A 165 -7.19 13.20 22.62
C ASN A 165 -5.70 13.54 22.44
N GLU A 166 -5.08 14.15 23.46
CA GLU A 166 -3.64 14.47 23.46
C GLU A 166 -2.77 13.23 23.30
N ALA A 167 -3.02 12.16 24.06
CA ALA A 167 -2.27 10.92 23.96
C ALA A 167 -2.48 10.22 22.60
N GLN A 168 -3.68 10.33 22.02
CA GLN A 168 -3.97 9.78 20.70
C GLN A 168 -3.25 10.53 19.59
N HIS A 169 -3.19 11.86 19.66
CA HIS A 169 -2.38 12.68 18.76
C HIS A 169 -0.89 12.32 18.89
N ALA A 170 -0.38 12.16 20.12
CA ALA A 170 1.00 11.74 20.36
C ALA A 170 1.29 10.36 19.72
N ALA A 171 0.38 9.39 19.86
CA ALA A 171 0.50 8.08 19.23
C ALA A 171 0.49 8.18 17.69
N ARG A 172 -0.42 8.97 17.11
CA ARG A 172 -0.47 9.23 15.65
C ARG A 172 0.86 9.80 15.15
N HIS A 173 1.39 10.81 15.83
CA HIS A 173 2.65 11.46 15.44
C HIS A 173 3.85 10.53 15.62
N ALA A 174 3.88 9.73 16.68
CA ALA A 174 4.92 8.73 16.89
C ALA A 174 4.93 7.65 15.80
N PHE A 175 3.76 7.25 15.27
CA PHE A 175 3.67 6.27 14.19
C PHE A 175 3.97 6.84 12.80
N GLY A 176 3.88 8.16 12.60
CA GLY A 176 4.10 8.80 11.30
C GLY A 176 5.40 8.37 10.59
N PRO A 177 6.57 8.50 11.24
CA PRO A 177 7.84 8.04 10.67
C PRO A 177 7.89 6.54 10.37
N LEU A 178 7.17 5.71 11.15
CA LEU A 178 7.09 4.27 10.89
C LEU A 178 6.27 3.99 9.63
N ALA A 179 5.20 4.77 9.38
CA ALA A 179 4.42 4.65 8.16
C ALA A 179 5.26 4.91 6.90
N ASP A 180 6.16 5.90 6.93
CA ASP A 180 7.08 6.18 5.83
C ASP A 180 8.12 5.07 5.63
N LYS A 181 8.67 4.54 6.72
CA LYS A 181 9.58 3.38 6.66
C LYS A 181 8.89 2.12 6.13
N ILE A 182 7.64 1.88 6.51
CA ILE A 182 6.82 0.79 5.97
C ILE A 182 6.66 0.95 4.46
N LYS A 183 6.31 2.15 3.97
CA LYS A 183 6.23 2.42 2.53
C LYS A 183 7.56 2.12 1.82
N GLY A 184 8.69 2.53 2.41
CA GLY A 184 10.02 2.20 1.90
C GLY A 184 10.28 0.70 1.83
N LEU A 185 9.94 -0.03 2.88
CA LEU A 185 10.14 -1.48 2.95
C LEU A 185 9.26 -2.24 1.95
N VAL A 186 8.02 -1.78 1.72
CA VAL A 186 7.14 -2.33 0.66
C VAL A 186 7.85 -2.28 -0.70
N LYS A 187 8.46 -1.13 -1.05
CA LYS A 187 9.21 -0.99 -2.32
C LYS A 187 10.39 -1.95 -2.40
N GLN A 188 11.10 -2.17 -1.29
CA GLN A 188 12.21 -3.11 -1.23
C GLN A 188 11.76 -4.56 -1.38
N VAL A 189 10.66 -4.97 -0.75
CA VAL A 189 10.06 -6.29 -0.93
C VAL A 189 9.69 -6.53 -2.40
N ASP A 190 9.08 -5.54 -3.06
CA ASP A 190 8.78 -5.61 -4.50
C ASP A 190 10.05 -5.69 -5.37
N LEU A 191 11.08 -4.90 -5.04
CA LEU A 191 12.37 -4.93 -5.74
C LEU A 191 13.06 -6.29 -5.63
N LEU A 192 13.10 -6.88 -4.42
CA LEU A 192 13.70 -8.19 -4.20
C LEU A 192 13.02 -9.28 -5.02
N TYR A 193 11.69 -9.26 -5.11
CA TYR A 193 10.96 -10.17 -5.99
C TYR A 193 11.32 -9.95 -7.46
N LYS A 194 11.31 -8.70 -7.95
CA LYS A 194 11.65 -8.37 -9.34
C LYS A 194 13.06 -8.87 -9.71
N LEU A 195 14.04 -8.65 -8.84
CA LEU A 195 15.41 -9.12 -9.03
C LEU A 195 15.52 -10.65 -8.99
N ALA A 196 14.82 -11.30 -8.06
CA ALA A 196 14.77 -12.77 -8.01
C ALA A 196 14.10 -13.37 -9.26
N ALA A 197 13.03 -12.76 -9.76
CA ALA A 197 12.37 -13.16 -11.00
C ALA A 197 13.28 -12.99 -12.22
N ARG A 198 14.01 -11.87 -12.31
CA ARG A 198 15.03 -11.63 -13.34
C ARG A 198 16.14 -12.68 -13.28
N CYS A 199 16.65 -13.01 -12.09
CA CYS A 199 17.61 -14.11 -11.93
C CYS A 199 17.05 -15.44 -12.42
N GLY A 200 15.76 -15.71 -12.16
CA GLY A 200 15.07 -16.88 -12.67
C GLY A 200 15.01 -16.95 -14.20
N GLN A 201 14.74 -15.82 -14.86
CA GLN A 201 14.77 -15.72 -16.31
C GLN A 201 16.17 -15.96 -16.87
N LEU A 202 17.19 -15.29 -16.32
CA LEU A 202 18.58 -15.47 -16.73
C LEU A 202 19.07 -16.91 -16.51
N ALA A 203 18.66 -17.56 -15.42
CA ALA A 203 18.94 -18.96 -15.18
C ALA A 203 18.27 -19.89 -16.22
N GLN A 204 17.05 -19.54 -16.65
CA GLN A 204 16.32 -20.26 -17.68
C GLN A 204 16.96 -20.12 -19.06
N GLU A 205 17.41 -18.92 -19.42
CA GLU A 205 18.16 -18.64 -20.64
C GLU A 205 19.49 -19.39 -20.65
N LEU A 206 20.25 -19.32 -19.56
CA LEU A 206 21.50 -20.06 -19.39
C LEU A 206 21.31 -21.58 -19.51
N ALA A 207 20.23 -22.10 -18.92
CA ALA A 207 19.89 -23.51 -18.98
C ALA A 207 19.29 -23.94 -20.34
N SER A 208 19.06 -23.03 -21.29
CA SER A 208 18.56 -23.38 -22.62
C SER A 208 19.65 -23.94 -23.54
N VAL A 209 20.92 -23.85 -23.15
CA VAL A 209 22.09 -24.20 -23.95
C VAL A 209 22.76 -25.47 -23.44
N GLY A 210 22.82 -26.52 -24.28
CA GLY A 210 23.68 -27.69 -24.09
C GLY A 210 23.58 -28.36 -22.72
N GLU A 211 24.74 -28.67 -22.12
CA GLU A 211 24.87 -29.40 -20.85
C GLU A 211 24.32 -28.63 -19.63
N ALA A 212 24.08 -27.31 -19.75
CA ALA A 212 23.54 -26.51 -18.64
C ALA A 212 22.07 -26.84 -18.33
N ALA A 213 21.35 -27.45 -19.28
CA ALA A 213 19.97 -27.89 -19.09
C ALA A 213 19.82 -28.91 -17.96
N GLU A 214 20.82 -29.77 -17.74
CA GLU A 214 20.81 -30.78 -16.66
C GLU A 214 21.17 -30.19 -15.28
N LEU A 215 21.71 -28.97 -15.26
CA LEU A 215 22.16 -28.32 -14.03
C LEU A 215 21.05 -27.49 -13.35
N HIS A 216 19.95 -27.22 -14.05
CA HIS A 216 18.89 -26.33 -13.58
C HIS A 216 17.50 -27.00 -13.61
N ASP A 217 16.91 -27.18 -12.43
CA ASP A 217 15.51 -27.62 -12.31
C ASP A 217 14.55 -26.45 -12.55
N ARG A 218 14.17 -26.29 -13.82
CA ARG A 218 13.23 -25.26 -14.30
C ARG A 218 11.88 -25.32 -13.58
N ARG A 219 11.35 -26.53 -13.35
CA ARG A 219 10.02 -26.72 -12.74
C ARG A 219 10.03 -26.27 -11.28
N LEU A 220 11.06 -26.66 -10.54
CA LEU A 220 11.22 -26.24 -9.16
C LEU A 220 11.45 -24.73 -9.04
N ALA A 221 12.28 -24.15 -9.91
CA ALA A 221 12.54 -22.70 -9.93
C ALA A 221 11.25 -21.90 -10.20
N SER A 222 10.49 -22.24 -11.25
CA SER A 222 9.22 -21.57 -11.55
C SER A 222 8.20 -21.73 -10.41
N LYS A 223 8.13 -22.90 -9.77
CA LYS A 223 7.25 -23.11 -8.61
C LYS A 223 7.62 -22.20 -7.44
N ARG A 224 8.91 -22.10 -7.11
CA ARG A 224 9.41 -21.24 -6.04
C ARG A 224 9.22 -19.75 -6.33
N LEU A 225 9.40 -19.32 -7.58
CA LEU A 225 9.13 -17.93 -7.97
C LEU A 225 7.65 -17.56 -7.85
N LYS A 226 6.76 -18.48 -8.23
CA LYS A 226 5.32 -18.28 -8.02
C LYS A 226 4.98 -18.18 -6.53
N GLN A 227 5.58 -19.05 -5.71
CA GLN A 227 5.41 -18.99 -4.26
C GLN A 227 5.92 -17.65 -3.71
N LEU A 228 7.09 -17.19 -4.16
CA LEU A 228 7.66 -15.91 -3.76
C LEU A 228 6.74 -14.72 -4.10
N ASP A 229 6.06 -14.72 -5.25
CA ASP A 229 5.11 -13.66 -5.61
C ASP A 229 3.88 -13.64 -4.70
N GLU A 230 3.36 -14.80 -4.30
CA GLU A 230 2.24 -14.85 -3.36
C GLU A 230 2.67 -14.38 -1.96
N GLU A 231 3.81 -14.86 -1.46
CA GLU A 231 4.37 -14.40 -0.18
C GLU A 231 4.72 -12.90 -0.20
N ARG A 232 5.19 -12.37 -1.34
CA ARG A 232 5.39 -10.93 -1.55
C ARG A 232 4.09 -10.16 -1.35
N LYS A 233 2.99 -10.60 -1.97
CA LYS A 233 1.68 -9.95 -1.83
C LYS A 233 1.23 -9.97 -0.38
N GLU A 234 1.32 -11.11 0.29
CA GLU A 234 0.97 -11.27 1.71
C GLU A 234 1.78 -10.33 2.60
N ALA A 235 3.11 -10.29 2.43
CA ALA A 235 4.00 -9.40 3.14
C ALA A 235 3.67 -7.91 2.90
N VAL A 236 3.43 -7.51 1.65
CA VAL A 236 3.09 -6.13 1.29
C VAL A 236 1.73 -5.71 1.86
N GLU A 237 0.72 -6.58 1.78
CA GLU A 237 -0.59 -6.30 2.37
C GLU A 237 -0.51 -6.18 3.89
N GLN A 238 0.25 -7.05 4.56
CA GLN A 238 0.45 -6.99 6.01
C GLN A 238 1.17 -5.71 6.45
N LEU A 239 2.18 -5.27 5.69
CA LEU A 239 2.86 -3.98 5.91
C LEU A 239 1.86 -2.82 5.77
N LYS A 240 1.06 -2.81 4.71
CA LYS A 240 0.06 -1.76 4.44
C LYS A 240 -1.07 -1.73 5.47
N ALA A 241 -1.41 -2.85 6.10
CA ALA A 241 -2.50 -2.93 7.08
C ALA A 241 -2.29 -1.99 8.28
N ALA A 242 -1.07 -1.90 8.82
CA ALA A 242 -0.79 -0.97 9.92
C ALA A 242 -0.89 0.51 9.47
N VAL A 243 -0.40 0.82 8.27
CA VAL A 243 -0.49 2.17 7.68
C VAL A 243 -1.94 2.55 7.37
N TYR A 244 -2.76 1.58 6.98
CA TYR A 244 -4.18 1.78 6.70
C TYR A 244 -4.93 2.35 7.91
N PHE A 245 -4.76 1.76 9.10
CA PHE A 245 -5.40 2.26 10.32
C PHE A 245 -4.81 3.60 10.78
N HIS A 246 -3.50 3.80 10.62
CA HIS A 246 -2.88 5.11 10.86
C HIS A 246 -3.51 6.22 10.01
N ARG A 247 -3.75 5.95 8.72
CA ARG A 247 -4.47 6.88 7.83
C ARG A 247 -5.89 7.19 8.30
N GLN A 248 -6.60 6.23 8.89
CA GLN A 248 -7.94 6.50 9.46
C GLN A 248 -7.86 7.47 10.64
N ILE A 249 -6.85 7.33 11.50
CA ILE A 249 -6.61 8.25 12.61
C ILE A 249 -6.26 9.64 12.08
N VAL A 250 -5.35 9.73 11.10
CA VAL A 250 -4.98 10.99 10.42
C VAL A 250 -6.24 11.66 9.86
N TRP A 251 -7.04 10.92 9.09
CA TRP A 251 -8.26 11.42 8.46
C TRP A 251 -9.22 12.05 9.46
N LEU A 252 -9.44 11.38 10.61
CA LEU A 252 -10.30 11.87 11.69
C LEU A 252 -9.71 13.08 12.41
N GLN A 253 -8.45 13.00 12.84
CA GLN A 253 -7.81 14.01 13.69
C GLN A 253 -7.42 15.28 12.94
N GLU A 254 -7.14 15.24 11.64
CA GLU A 254 -6.97 16.48 10.86
C GLU A 254 -8.28 17.23 10.68
N ARG A 255 -9.38 16.49 10.53
CA ARG A 255 -10.73 17.05 10.33
C ARG A 255 -11.40 17.45 11.64
N PHE A 256 -11.04 16.83 12.76
CA PHE A 256 -11.60 17.08 14.09
C PHE A 256 -10.49 17.02 15.17
N PRO A 257 -9.54 17.98 15.17
CA PRO A 257 -8.35 17.94 16.02
C PRO A 257 -8.65 18.05 17.52
N ASN A 258 -9.78 18.65 17.88
CA ASN A 258 -10.21 18.76 19.27
C ASN A 258 -11.20 17.65 19.68
N ALA A 259 -11.44 16.65 18.82
CA ALA A 259 -12.51 15.67 18.99
C ALA A 259 -13.88 16.34 19.26
N GLU A 260 -14.16 17.42 18.53
CA GLU A 260 -15.37 18.25 18.65
C GLU A 260 -15.93 18.52 17.26
N MET A 261 -17.24 18.75 17.17
CA MET A 261 -17.89 19.04 15.90
C MET A 261 -17.43 20.39 15.37
N GLN A 262 -16.85 20.41 14.17
CA GLN A 262 -16.52 21.62 13.44
C GLN A 262 -16.88 21.48 11.95
N ALA A 263 -17.00 22.61 11.26
CA ALA A 263 -17.20 22.60 9.82
C ALA A 263 -15.91 22.11 9.12
N VAL A 264 -16.07 21.18 8.18
CA VAL A 264 -14.99 20.64 7.35
C VAL A 264 -15.34 20.89 5.88
N PRO A 265 -14.56 21.73 5.17
CA PRO A 265 -14.83 22.05 3.76
C PRO A 265 -14.98 20.80 2.89
N GLY A 266 -16.07 20.76 2.12
CA GLY A 266 -16.41 19.64 1.23
C GLY A 266 -16.90 18.37 1.93
N LEU A 267 -17.00 18.35 3.27
CA LEU A 267 -17.40 17.17 4.03
C LEU A 267 -18.61 17.42 4.94
N CYS A 268 -18.54 18.37 5.87
CA CYS A 268 -19.65 18.55 6.81
C CYS A 268 -19.78 19.97 7.37
N LYS A 269 -21.02 20.36 7.68
CA LYS A 269 -21.33 21.63 8.35
C LYS A 269 -22.63 21.48 9.14
N VAL A 270 -22.67 22.01 10.36
CA VAL A 270 -23.94 22.22 11.07
C VAL A 270 -24.56 23.52 10.60
N VAL A 271 -25.81 23.47 10.14
CA VAL A 271 -26.54 24.64 9.63
C VAL A 271 -27.82 24.85 10.41
N THR A 272 -28.20 26.12 10.54
CA THR A 272 -29.46 26.53 11.14
C THR A 272 -30.62 26.36 10.17
N ARG A 273 -31.84 26.23 10.70
CA ARG A 273 -33.07 26.30 9.90
C ARG A 273 -33.18 27.61 9.10
N ALA A 274 -32.64 28.70 9.62
CA ALA A 274 -32.61 29.99 8.93
C ALA A 274 -31.69 29.95 7.70
N GLU A 275 -30.49 29.36 7.81
CA GLU A 275 -29.60 29.12 6.66
C GLU A 275 -30.25 28.19 5.62
N ILE A 276 -31.01 27.18 6.06
CA ILE A 276 -31.77 26.31 5.16
C ILE A 276 -32.86 27.11 4.42
N ALA A 277 -33.62 27.94 5.12
CA ALA A 277 -34.64 28.78 4.50
C ALA A 277 -34.05 29.78 3.49
N ALA A 278 -32.89 30.37 3.81
CA ALA A 278 -32.16 31.27 2.90
C ALA A 278 -31.61 30.55 1.65
N ALA A 279 -31.45 29.23 1.71
CA ALA A 279 -31.02 28.40 0.59
C ALA A 279 -32.22 27.68 -0.08
N ASP A 280 -33.39 28.32 -0.09
CA ASP A 280 -34.64 27.85 -0.69
C ASP A 280 -35.13 26.49 -0.16
N TRP A 281 -34.88 26.21 1.12
CA TRP A 281 -35.18 24.94 1.77
C TRP A 281 -34.51 23.72 1.12
N SER A 282 -33.48 23.94 0.31
CA SER A 282 -32.63 22.84 -0.16
C SER A 282 -32.01 22.15 1.04
N LEU A 283 -31.80 20.84 0.96
CA LEU A 283 -31.08 20.12 2.00
C LEU A 283 -29.83 19.44 1.42
N THR A 284 -29.50 19.68 0.16
CA THR A 284 -28.33 19.12 -0.50
C THR A 284 -27.04 19.55 0.21
N PRO A 285 -26.28 18.62 0.83
CA PRO A 285 -25.12 18.98 1.65
C PRO A 285 -24.08 19.85 0.93
N GLY A 286 -23.85 19.59 -0.36
CA GLY A 286 -22.92 20.33 -1.20
C GLY A 286 -23.17 21.85 -1.27
N ARG A 287 -24.39 22.32 -0.98
CA ARG A 287 -24.69 23.77 -0.90
C ARG A 287 -24.12 24.44 0.34
N TYR A 288 -23.81 23.67 1.38
CA TYR A 288 -23.45 24.16 2.71
C TYR A 288 -22.00 23.90 3.08
N VAL A 289 -21.43 22.79 2.61
CA VAL A 289 -20.10 22.33 3.05
C VAL A 289 -18.95 22.99 2.29
N GLY A 290 -19.22 23.72 1.20
CA GLY A 290 -18.17 24.31 0.36
C GLY A 290 -17.42 23.26 -0.47
N VAL A 291 -16.22 23.60 -0.93
CA VAL A 291 -15.39 22.74 -1.78
C VAL A 291 -14.21 22.22 -0.98
N ALA A 292 -13.95 20.91 -1.05
CA ALA A 292 -12.76 20.31 -0.46
C ALA A 292 -11.50 20.84 -1.18
N PRO A 293 -10.39 21.08 -0.47
CA PRO A 293 -9.10 21.28 -1.11
C PRO A 293 -8.77 20.09 -2.03
N PRO A 294 -8.03 20.29 -3.13
CA PRO A 294 -7.54 19.18 -3.94
C PRO A 294 -6.66 18.27 -3.10
N GLU A 295 -7.05 17.00 -2.94
CA GLU A 295 -6.23 15.98 -2.31
C GLU A 295 -5.19 15.46 -3.31
N VAL A 296 -3.93 15.38 -2.90
CA VAL A 296 -2.89 14.65 -3.63
C VAL A 296 -3.05 13.18 -3.24
N ASP A 297 -3.10 12.30 -4.24
CA ASP A 297 -3.08 10.86 -3.97
C ASP A 297 -1.70 10.48 -3.43
N GLU A 298 -1.56 10.44 -2.10
CA GLU A 298 -0.32 10.02 -1.43
C GLU A 298 0.06 8.56 -1.70
N ASP A 299 -0.88 7.75 -2.21
CA ASP A 299 -0.64 6.37 -2.61
C ASP A 299 -0.11 6.29 -4.07
N PHE A 300 -0.14 7.38 -4.84
CA PHE A 300 0.43 7.42 -6.19
C PHE A 300 1.94 7.68 -6.13
N ASP A 301 2.72 6.61 -6.27
CA ASP A 301 4.18 6.66 -6.23
C ASP A 301 4.78 6.97 -7.61
N PHE A 302 4.91 8.27 -7.89
CA PHE A 302 5.53 8.77 -9.13
C PHE A 302 6.97 8.23 -9.30
N GLU A 303 7.73 8.13 -8.22
CA GLU A 303 9.14 7.72 -8.28
C GLU A 303 9.28 6.24 -8.58
N GLN A 304 8.47 5.38 -7.95
CA GLN A 304 8.46 3.96 -8.27
C GLN A 304 7.98 3.70 -9.69
N THR A 305 6.96 4.44 -10.15
CA THR A 305 6.49 4.36 -11.55
C THR A 305 7.62 4.70 -12.52
N LEU A 306 8.40 5.75 -12.24
CA LEU A 306 9.55 6.13 -13.06
C LEU A 306 10.69 5.10 -13.00
N ARG A 307 10.98 4.52 -11.83
CA ARG A 307 11.98 3.45 -11.69
C ARG A 307 11.57 2.18 -12.43
N ASP A 308 10.30 1.80 -12.36
CA ASP A 308 9.76 0.65 -13.08
C ASP A 308 9.85 0.85 -14.60
N ILE A 309 9.45 2.04 -15.07
CA ILE A 309 9.65 2.44 -16.48
C ILE A 309 11.14 2.41 -16.85
N HIS A 310 12.04 2.82 -15.96
CA HIS A 310 13.48 2.82 -16.24
C HIS A 310 14.05 1.40 -16.36
N VAL A 311 13.63 0.48 -15.49
CA VAL A 311 14.02 -0.93 -15.57
C VAL A 311 13.50 -1.56 -16.86
N GLU A 312 12.22 -1.32 -17.20
CA GLU A 312 11.62 -1.81 -18.44
C GLU A 312 12.31 -1.22 -19.68
N LEU A 313 12.65 0.08 -19.66
CA LEU A 313 13.40 0.72 -20.74
C LEU A 313 14.81 0.14 -20.90
N ALA A 314 15.48 -0.21 -19.81
CA ALA A 314 16.80 -0.82 -19.85
C ALA A 314 16.77 -2.23 -20.47
N ASP A 315 15.73 -3.01 -20.18
CA ASP A 315 15.54 -4.33 -20.77
C ASP A 315 15.16 -4.22 -22.26
N LEU A 316 14.24 -3.32 -22.63
CA LEU A 316 13.90 -3.04 -24.04
C LEU A 316 15.12 -2.60 -24.85
N ASN A 317 16.01 -1.79 -24.27
CA ASN A 317 17.25 -1.39 -24.92
C ASN A 317 18.20 -2.57 -25.15
N ARG A 318 18.28 -3.52 -24.21
CA ARG A 318 19.11 -4.72 -24.37
C ARG A 318 18.58 -5.60 -25.50
N GLU A 319 17.27 -5.84 -25.53
CA GLU A 319 16.62 -6.58 -26.62
C GLU A 319 16.81 -5.89 -27.97
N ALA A 320 16.72 -4.56 -28.01
CA ALA A 320 16.96 -3.79 -29.22
C ALA A 320 18.40 -3.95 -29.74
N ILE A 321 19.40 -3.99 -28.85
CA ILE A 321 20.80 -4.22 -29.22
C ILE A 321 20.98 -5.62 -29.82
N GLU A 322 20.39 -6.64 -29.21
CA GLU A 322 20.45 -8.02 -29.71
C GLU A 322 19.79 -8.16 -31.09
N LEU A 323 18.60 -7.57 -31.26
CA LEU A 323 17.91 -7.53 -32.54
C LEU A 323 18.71 -6.79 -33.61
N ALA A 324 19.33 -5.67 -33.27
CA ALA A 324 20.18 -4.92 -34.19
C ALA A 324 21.39 -5.74 -34.64
N ALA A 325 22.06 -6.43 -33.72
CA ALA A 325 23.19 -7.32 -34.05
C ALA A 325 22.75 -8.45 -34.99
N LYS A 326 21.59 -9.05 -34.74
CA LYS A 326 21.03 -10.13 -35.57
C LYS A 326 20.63 -9.67 -36.96
N ILE A 327 20.10 -8.45 -37.08
CA ILE A 327 19.80 -7.84 -38.37
C ILE A 327 21.10 -7.62 -39.16
N GLN A 328 22.14 -7.10 -38.53
CA GLN A 328 23.45 -6.87 -39.16
C GLN A 328 24.05 -8.18 -39.68
N GLU A 329 24.02 -9.25 -38.86
CA GLU A 329 24.51 -10.58 -39.24
C GLU A 329 23.74 -11.14 -40.45
N ASN A 330 22.41 -10.99 -40.47
CA ASN A 330 21.59 -11.40 -41.62
C ASN A 330 21.90 -10.60 -42.89
N PHE A 331 22.22 -9.31 -42.79
CA PHE A 331 22.62 -8.48 -43.95
C PHE A 331 23.96 -8.95 -44.53
N GLU A 332 24.93 -9.24 -43.66
CA GLU A 332 26.24 -9.78 -44.04
C GLU A 332 26.10 -11.16 -44.73
N GLU A 333 25.21 -12.03 -44.24
CA GLU A 333 24.90 -13.31 -44.89
C GLU A 333 24.22 -13.16 -46.26
N LEU A 334 23.44 -12.09 -46.46
CA LEU A 334 22.80 -11.77 -47.74
C LEU A 334 23.74 -11.03 -48.71
N GLY A 335 24.97 -10.72 -48.28
CA GLY A 335 26.01 -10.10 -49.12
C GLY A 335 25.80 -8.61 -49.39
N VAL A 336 25.10 -7.90 -48.49
CA VAL A 336 24.89 -6.44 -48.54
C VAL A 336 25.60 -5.75 -47.40
#